data_AF-A0A2S0HUZ4-F1
#
_entry.id   AF-A0A2S0HUZ4-F1
#
_cell.length_a   1.000
_cell.length_b   1.000
_cell.length_c   1.000
_cell.angle_alpha   90.00
_cell.angle_beta   90.00
_cell.angle_gamma   90.00
#
_symmetry.space_group_name_H-M   'P 1'
#
loop_
_entity.id
_entity.type
_entity.pdbx_description
1 polymer ?
#
loop_
_entity_poly.entity_id
_entity_poly.type
_entity_poly.pdbx_seq_one_letter_code
_entity_poly.pdbx_strand_id
1 'polypeptide(L)'
;MSKAEKKFRKHHEYAGQQGLEKNYTINYDSLGLKVSPYVRTDTMALKKEVFGWYPYWDKDLHKSLNYSLLTTVAYFSYEVDPNTGKAKSIHDWTSTPLVDSLQSNKKRSLLTVTNFGKSANKKLLKNNKAVNTLIASLKELIKDRADGVCIDFEDIHNQQKNDFSKFITLLRQELDKEDKEYKIYITVPAVDWAKAIDYSALIPIVDQFVIMGYNYYGSESKVAGPVDPICSGDIWEPFNLNSSADYYLEQKIPSTKLIMALPFYGHIWETKTGAIGSAVDRYVGPRTYEYIKAKLGNSQLRIDPISNTAYYSYITTDSRGKNQFRQCWFDTSTTLASKLEMIREKDLNGLGIWALGYDKGYNDLWESIEEIMCEKRDSLPFITQNGTNNHVTDSSATTSGSNGATVLSPGTNRGATKTTETKKGTADPSFWDKLKSLSQSLQNIKEYQSVLLFALAFLVVFGGAGFLMAMFHPETRMYFFSSRAYTFYYMAFIFLLALFILRWQGVIDNAVLAMVAGFMIGASGIYFVNRYVQKIKRELP
;
A
#
# COMPACT_ATOMS: atom_id res chain seq x y z
N MET A 1 23.34 -8.14 6.48
CA MET A 1 22.55 -9.07 5.68
C MET A 1 22.02 -10.21 6.56
N SER A 2 20.82 -10.03 7.11
CA SER A 2 20.21 -10.92 8.11
C SER A 2 19.84 -12.29 7.53
N LYS A 3 19.49 -13.26 8.40
CA LYS A 3 19.02 -14.60 7.98
C LYS A 3 17.63 -14.56 7.32
N ALA A 4 16.83 -13.51 7.55
CA ALA A 4 15.56 -13.27 6.86
C ALA A 4 15.79 -12.68 5.46
N GLU A 5 16.56 -11.60 5.40
CA GLU A 5 17.02 -10.92 4.16
C GLU A 5 17.71 -11.91 3.19
N LYS A 6 18.51 -12.85 3.69
CA LYS A 6 19.11 -13.95 2.91
C LYS A 6 18.12 -14.91 2.26
N LYS A 7 16.94 -15.13 2.88
CA LYS A 7 15.89 -16.00 2.33
C LYS A 7 15.05 -15.24 1.32
N PHE A 8 14.54 -14.07 1.72
CA PHE A 8 13.67 -13.25 0.88
C PHE A 8 14.37 -12.81 -0.41
N ARG A 9 15.65 -12.42 -0.37
CA ARG A 9 16.36 -11.96 -1.58
C ARG A 9 16.63 -13.05 -2.63
N LYS A 10 16.51 -14.34 -2.29
CA LYS A 10 16.57 -15.44 -3.27
C LYS A 10 15.23 -15.74 -3.95
N HIS A 11 14.13 -15.24 -3.38
CA HIS A 11 12.78 -15.52 -3.83
C HIS A 11 12.41 -14.75 -5.11
N HIS A 12 12.81 -13.47 -5.22
CA HIS A 12 12.59 -12.69 -6.44
C HIS A 12 13.47 -13.14 -7.64
N GLU A 13 14.71 -13.61 -7.40
CA GLU A 13 15.69 -14.00 -8.45
C GLU A 13 15.16 -15.05 -9.47
N TYR A 14 14.07 -15.76 -9.17
CA TYR A 14 13.49 -16.81 -10.02
C TYR A 14 12.08 -16.53 -10.59
N ALA A 15 11.33 -15.57 -10.04
CA ALA A 15 9.91 -15.39 -10.40
C ALA A 15 9.71 -14.68 -11.76
N GLY A 16 10.54 -13.69 -12.09
CA GLY A 16 10.38 -12.87 -13.30
C GLY A 16 10.83 -13.51 -14.61
N GLN A 17 11.50 -14.66 -14.60
CA GLN A 17 12.15 -15.23 -15.81
C GLN A 17 11.61 -16.58 -16.30
N GLN A 18 10.82 -17.32 -15.51
CA GLN A 18 10.33 -18.64 -15.94
C GLN A 18 8.86 -18.93 -15.62
N GLY A 19 8.07 -19.12 -16.68
CA GLY A 19 7.14 -20.24 -16.72
C GLY A 19 5.68 -19.98 -16.35
N LEU A 20 5.15 -18.78 -16.57
CA LEU A 20 3.70 -18.55 -16.42
C LEU A 20 2.86 -19.30 -17.47
N GLU A 21 3.35 -19.52 -18.70
CA GLU A 21 2.39 -19.71 -19.82
C GLU A 21 2.47 -20.96 -20.69
N LYS A 22 3.66 -21.48 -21.03
CA LYS A 22 3.77 -22.44 -22.15
C LYS A 22 3.00 -23.77 -22.00
N ASN A 23 2.49 -24.11 -20.82
CA ASN A 23 1.84 -25.39 -20.53
C ASN A 23 0.46 -25.28 -19.82
N TYR A 24 -0.10 -24.08 -19.63
CA TYR A 24 -1.30 -23.88 -18.78
C TYR A 24 -2.40 -23.03 -19.43
N THR A 25 -2.60 -23.17 -20.75
CA THR A 25 -3.69 -22.50 -21.47
C THR A 25 -5.06 -23.07 -21.13
N ILE A 26 -6.09 -22.25 -21.29
CA ILE A 26 -7.50 -22.61 -21.09
C ILE A 26 -8.22 -22.57 -22.44
N ASN A 27 -9.14 -23.51 -22.67
CA ASN A 27 -10.08 -23.42 -23.78
C ASN A 27 -11.36 -22.75 -23.26
N TYR A 28 -11.50 -21.43 -23.50
CA TYR A 28 -12.62 -20.62 -23.02
C TYR A 28 -13.97 -21.12 -23.55
N ASP A 29 -14.03 -21.49 -24.83
CA ASP A 29 -15.24 -22.00 -25.48
C ASP A 29 -15.77 -23.25 -24.78
N SER A 30 -14.88 -24.18 -24.41
CA SER A 30 -15.22 -25.41 -23.68
C SER A 30 -15.74 -25.18 -22.26
N LEU A 31 -15.52 -23.97 -21.71
CA LEU A 31 -16.01 -23.54 -20.40
C LEU A 31 -17.19 -22.55 -20.50
N GLY A 32 -17.61 -22.17 -21.71
CA GLY A 32 -18.63 -21.14 -21.93
C GLY A 32 -18.20 -19.73 -21.50
N LEU A 33 -16.90 -19.50 -21.29
CA LEU A 33 -16.36 -18.20 -20.85
C LEU A 33 -16.26 -17.25 -22.05
N LYS A 34 -16.84 -16.06 -21.92
CA LYS A 34 -16.73 -15.00 -22.94
C LYS A 34 -15.57 -14.08 -22.61
N VAL A 35 -14.54 -14.06 -23.46
CA VAL A 35 -13.47 -13.07 -23.39
C VAL A 35 -13.95 -11.79 -24.08
N SER A 36 -14.43 -10.84 -23.30
CA SER A 36 -14.90 -9.52 -23.76
C SER A 36 -14.52 -8.45 -22.74
N PRO A 37 -14.31 -7.18 -23.16
CA PRO A 37 -14.11 -6.09 -22.21
C PRO A 37 -15.27 -5.97 -21.21
N TYR A 38 -14.93 -5.72 -19.96
CA TYR A 38 -15.85 -5.33 -18.91
C TYR A 38 -16.53 -4.00 -19.24
N VAL A 39 -17.86 -4.02 -19.25
CA VAL A 39 -18.70 -2.84 -19.51
C VAL A 39 -19.05 -2.18 -18.18
N ARG A 40 -18.32 -1.11 -17.90
CA ARG A 40 -18.47 -0.23 -16.73
C ARG A 40 -19.87 0.39 -16.64
N THR A 41 -20.36 0.67 -15.43
CA THR A 41 -21.49 1.59 -15.26
C THR A 41 -21.05 3.05 -15.49
N ASP A 42 -21.84 3.82 -16.23
CA ASP A 42 -21.49 5.17 -16.73
C ASP A 42 -21.54 6.29 -15.68
N THR A 43 -22.00 5.97 -14.47
CA THR A 43 -22.28 6.92 -13.37
C THR A 43 -21.05 7.32 -12.54
N MET A 44 -19.93 6.60 -12.70
CA MET A 44 -18.75 6.70 -11.84
C MET A 44 -17.52 7.17 -12.63
N ALA A 45 -16.54 7.78 -11.96
CA ALA A 45 -15.27 8.22 -12.54
C ALA A 45 -14.07 7.72 -11.71
N LEU A 46 -13.00 7.29 -12.37
CA LEU A 46 -11.74 6.93 -11.71
C LEU A 46 -11.13 8.15 -11.01
N LYS A 47 -10.72 7.97 -9.75
CA LYS A 47 -10.01 8.99 -8.95
C LYS A 47 -8.56 8.60 -8.64
N LYS A 48 -8.27 7.30 -8.63
CA LYS A 48 -6.94 6.73 -8.47
C LYS A 48 -6.40 6.22 -9.80
N GLU A 49 -5.09 6.10 -9.90
CA GLU A 49 -4.45 5.53 -11.08
C GLU A 49 -4.69 4.01 -11.14
N VAL A 50 -4.95 3.49 -12.34
CA VAL A 50 -4.99 2.04 -12.61
C VAL A 50 -4.01 1.77 -13.73
N PHE A 51 -2.83 1.37 -13.30
CA PHE A 51 -1.67 1.01 -14.10
C PHE A 51 -1.66 -0.51 -14.33
N GLY A 52 -1.15 -0.97 -15.47
CA GLY A 52 -0.94 -2.40 -15.68
C GLY A 52 0.09 -2.71 -16.77
N TRP A 53 0.78 -3.84 -16.62
CA TRP A 53 1.69 -4.31 -17.66
C TRP A 53 0.94 -5.09 -18.73
N TYR A 54 1.17 -4.74 -19.99
CA TYR A 54 0.72 -5.48 -21.15
C TYR A 54 1.81 -6.48 -21.57
N PRO A 55 1.55 -7.79 -21.51
CA PRO A 55 2.50 -8.79 -21.97
C PRO A 55 2.61 -8.89 -23.50
N TYR A 56 3.82 -8.79 -24.06
CA TYR A 56 4.08 -8.99 -25.51
C TYR A 56 3.61 -10.35 -26.07
N TRP A 57 3.52 -11.36 -25.21
CA TRP A 57 3.18 -12.73 -25.59
C TRP A 57 1.68 -12.91 -25.85
N ASP A 58 0.82 -12.01 -25.34
CA ASP A 58 -0.63 -12.02 -25.56
C ASP A 58 -1.04 -10.92 -26.54
N LYS A 59 -0.83 -11.18 -27.83
CA LYS A 59 -0.98 -10.17 -28.89
C LYS A 59 -2.41 -9.67 -29.07
N ASP A 60 -3.41 -10.49 -28.73
CA ASP A 60 -4.83 -10.16 -28.90
C ASP A 60 -5.46 -9.52 -27.65
N LEU A 61 -4.76 -9.48 -26.51
CA LEU A 61 -5.25 -8.89 -25.26
C LEU A 61 -5.81 -7.46 -25.44
N HIS A 62 -5.24 -6.64 -26.32
CA HIS A 62 -5.72 -5.28 -26.64
C HIS A 62 -7.21 -5.23 -27.04
N LYS A 63 -7.78 -6.31 -27.59
CA LYS A 63 -9.20 -6.42 -27.96
C LYS A 63 -10.12 -6.62 -26.75
N SER A 64 -9.56 -7.08 -25.63
CA SER A 64 -10.25 -7.46 -24.40
C SER A 64 -9.90 -6.59 -23.18
N LEU A 65 -9.06 -5.56 -23.35
CA LEU A 65 -8.66 -4.67 -22.25
C LEU A 65 -9.80 -3.79 -21.76
N ASN A 66 -9.82 -3.57 -20.45
CA ASN A 66 -10.84 -2.77 -19.77
C ASN A 66 -10.44 -1.30 -19.74
N TYR A 67 -10.36 -0.69 -20.92
CA TYR A 67 -9.96 0.71 -21.09
C TYR A 67 -10.82 1.67 -20.25
N SER A 68 -12.08 1.37 -19.98
CA SER A 68 -12.97 2.14 -19.09
C SER A 68 -12.44 2.29 -17.65
N LEU A 69 -11.63 1.34 -17.19
CA LEU A 69 -11.04 1.26 -15.85
C LEU A 69 -9.51 1.34 -15.84
N LEU A 70 -8.84 1.45 -17.00
CA LEU A 70 -7.40 1.70 -17.09
C LEU A 70 -7.10 3.19 -17.23
N THR A 71 -5.98 3.64 -16.68
CA THR A 71 -5.41 4.98 -16.93
C THR A 71 -4.08 4.90 -17.65
N THR A 72 -3.29 3.86 -17.40
CA THR A 72 -1.93 3.69 -17.95
C THR A 72 -1.63 2.23 -18.21
N VAL A 73 -1.03 1.95 -19.36
CA VAL A 73 -0.61 0.60 -19.74
C VAL A 73 0.85 0.65 -20.17
N ALA A 74 1.68 -0.20 -19.55
CA ALA A 74 3.08 -0.34 -19.89
C ALA A 74 3.30 -1.60 -20.72
N TYR A 75 3.70 -1.46 -21.99
CA TYR A 75 4.08 -2.61 -22.82
C TYR A 75 5.35 -3.25 -22.29
N PHE A 76 5.29 -4.54 -21.98
CA PHE A 76 6.43 -5.33 -21.55
C PHE A 76 6.98 -6.08 -22.77
N SER A 77 8.24 -5.93 -23.20
CA SER A 77 9.24 -4.92 -22.79
C SER A 77 10.33 -4.71 -23.87
N TYR A 78 11.12 -3.65 -23.71
CA TYR A 78 12.48 -3.51 -24.24
C TYR A 78 13.43 -4.26 -23.32
N GLU A 79 14.02 -5.37 -23.79
CA GLU A 79 14.98 -6.16 -23.01
C GLU A 79 16.41 -5.67 -23.23
N VAL A 80 17.07 -5.10 -22.23
CA VAL A 80 18.40 -4.48 -22.42
C VAL A 80 19.50 -5.54 -22.57
N ASP A 81 20.39 -5.35 -23.55
CA ASP A 81 21.74 -5.93 -23.56
C ASP A 81 22.68 -5.06 -22.70
N PRO A 82 23.11 -5.52 -21.50
CA PRO A 82 23.93 -4.72 -20.61
C PRO A 82 25.36 -4.45 -21.13
N ASN A 83 25.79 -5.09 -22.23
CA ASN A 83 27.08 -4.81 -22.85
C ASN A 83 27.03 -3.58 -23.76
N THR A 84 25.94 -3.41 -24.52
CA THR A 84 25.82 -2.40 -25.58
C THR A 84 24.77 -1.33 -25.32
N GLY A 85 23.81 -1.58 -24.42
CA GLY A 85 22.66 -0.72 -24.18
C GLY A 85 21.57 -0.82 -25.25
N LYS A 86 21.75 -1.67 -26.27
CA LYS A 86 20.71 -1.97 -27.27
C LYS A 86 19.69 -2.97 -26.72
N ALA A 87 18.58 -3.14 -27.42
CA ALA A 87 17.64 -4.21 -27.16
C ALA A 87 18.22 -5.57 -27.59
N LYS A 88 18.03 -6.60 -26.75
CA LYS A 88 18.01 -8.01 -27.16
C LYS A 88 16.73 -8.32 -27.93
N SER A 89 15.61 -7.79 -27.44
CA SER A 89 14.30 -7.81 -28.06
C SER A 89 13.53 -6.54 -27.70
N ILE A 90 12.72 -6.04 -28.65
CA ILE A 90 11.60 -5.12 -28.39
C ILE A 90 10.25 -5.80 -28.70
N HIS A 91 10.30 -7.11 -28.95
CA HIS A 91 9.20 -7.95 -29.41
C HIS A 91 8.49 -7.31 -30.62
N ASP A 92 7.19 -7.01 -30.53
CA ASP A 92 6.43 -6.33 -31.58
C ASP A 92 6.06 -4.88 -31.24
N TRP A 93 6.81 -4.20 -30.36
CA TRP A 93 6.56 -2.81 -29.96
C TRP A 93 6.31 -1.83 -31.13
N THR A 94 7.03 -1.97 -32.23
CA THR A 94 6.92 -1.09 -33.41
C THR A 94 5.66 -1.32 -34.25
N SER A 95 5.00 -2.48 -34.10
CA SER A 95 3.82 -2.88 -34.88
C SER A 95 2.62 -3.34 -34.05
N THR A 96 2.72 -3.30 -32.72
CA THR A 96 1.65 -3.76 -31.82
C THR A 96 0.41 -2.84 -31.91
N PRO A 97 -0.80 -3.40 -32.10
CA PRO A 97 -2.05 -2.64 -32.15
C PRO A 97 -2.48 -2.09 -30.78
N LEU A 98 -1.77 -2.43 -29.71
CA LEU A 98 -2.01 -1.87 -28.38
C LEU A 98 -1.89 -0.34 -28.38
N VAL A 99 -0.86 0.22 -29.03
CA VAL A 99 -0.60 1.67 -29.02
C VAL A 99 -1.79 2.43 -29.59
N ASP A 100 -2.26 2.03 -30.77
CA ASP A 100 -3.42 2.63 -31.44
C ASP A 100 -4.71 2.47 -30.60
N SER A 101 -4.84 1.33 -29.91
CA SER A 101 -5.96 1.07 -28.99
C SER A 101 -5.93 1.96 -27.74
N LEU A 102 -4.74 2.23 -27.19
CA LEU A 102 -4.57 3.16 -26.06
C LEU A 102 -4.83 4.60 -26.49
N GLN A 103 -4.29 5.03 -27.63
CA GLN A 103 -4.49 6.37 -28.18
C GLN A 103 -5.97 6.67 -28.47
N SER A 104 -6.68 5.75 -29.15
CA SER A 104 -8.11 5.88 -29.43
C SER A 104 -8.98 5.91 -28.17
N ASN A 105 -8.56 5.21 -27.10
CA ASN A 105 -9.22 5.26 -25.79
C ASN A 105 -8.69 6.38 -24.87
N LYS A 106 -7.78 7.24 -25.35
CA LYS A 106 -7.13 8.34 -24.60
C LYS A 106 -6.43 7.87 -23.31
N LYS A 107 -5.68 6.77 -23.40
CA LYS A 107 -4.95 6.13 -22.30
C LYS A 107 -3.45 6.28 -22.47
N ARG A 108 -2.76 6.43 -21.34
CA ARG A 108 -1.30 6.59 -21.32
C ARG A 108 -0.62 5.28 -21.71
N SER A 109 0.27 5.33 -22.67
CA SER A 109 1.13 4.25 -23.15
C SER A 109 2.54 4.44 -22.62
N LEU A 110 3.15 3.42 -22.02
CA LEU A 110 4.55 3.44 -21.62
C LEU A 110 5.29 2.23 -22.22
N LEU A 111 6.58 2.41 -22.55
CA LEU A 111 7.47 1.29 -22.88
C LEU A 111 8.18 0.80 -21.61
N THR A 112 7.99 -0.47 -21.22
CA THR A 112 8.74 -1.06 -20.10
C THR A 112 10.16 -1.39 -20.57
N VAL A 113 11.17 -1.08 -19.75
CA VAL A 113 12.59 -1.27 -20.06
C VAL A 113 13.21 -2.17 -19.00
N THR A 114 13.55 -3.40 -19.37
CA THR A 114 13.94 -4.45 -18.41
C THR A 114 15.45 -4.71 -18.40
N ASN A 115 16.03 -4.82 -17.21
CA ASN A 115 17.41 -5.29 -17.04
C ASN A 115 17.55 -6.02 -15.70
N PHE A 116 17.60 -7.35 -15.75
CA PHE A 116 17.47 -8.19 -14.57
C PHE A 116 18.80 -8.80 -14.11
N GLY A 117 19.04 -8.74 -12.80
CA GLY A 117 20.14 -9.43 -12.13
C GLY A 117 21.38 -8.55 -11.87
N LYS A 118 22.00 -8.78 -10.71
CA LYS A 118 23.15 -8.02 -10.17
C LYS A 118 24.29 -7.81 -11.18
N SER A 119 24.61 -8.84 -11.96
CA SER A 119 25.69 -8.80 -12.96
C SER A 119 25.33 -7.91 -14.16
N ALA A 120 24.10 -8.00 -14.66
CA ALA A 120 23.61 -7.18 -15.78
C ALA A 120 23.51 -5.71 -15.38
N ASN A 121 22.93 -5.41 -14.20
CA ASN A 121 22.83 -4.05 -13.69
C ASN A 121 24.20 -3.42 -13.39
N LYS A 122 25.12 -4.15 -12.76
CA LYS A 122 26.50 -3.68 -12.57
C LYS A 122 27.22 -3.38 -13.88
N LYS A 123 26.99 -4.17 -14.93
CA LYS A 123 27.64 -3.99 -16.23
C LYS A 123 27.07 -2.80 -17.00
N LEU A 124 25.74 -2.69 -17.08
CA LEU A 124 25.06 -1.59 -17.79
C LEU A 124 25.34 -0.24 -17.13
N LEU A 125 25.07 -0.12 -15.83
CA LEU A 125 25.08 1.18 -15.12
C LEU A 125 26.48 1.79 -14.97
N LYS A 126 27.55 1.00 -15.16
CA LYS A 126 28.95 1.48 -15.17
C LYS A 126 29.49 1.75 -16.58
N ASN A 127 28.69 1.52 -17.62
CA ASN A 127 29.08 1.68 -19.01
C ASN A 127 28.34 2.87 -19.63
N ASN A 128 28.93 4.07 -19.54
CA ASN A 128 28.34 5.30 -20.07
C ASN A 128 27.97 5.21 -21.56
N LYS A 129 28.73 4.45 -22.37
CA LYS A 129 28.41 4.24 -23.79
C LYS A 129 27.13 3.41 -23.95
N ALA A 130 26.96 2.35 -23.15
CA ALA A 130 25.72 1.57 -23.15
C ALA A 130 24.54 2.39 -22.60
N VAL A 131 24.72 3.14 -21.51
CA VAL A 131 23.68 4.04 -20.97
C VAL A 131 23.22 5.06 -22.03
N ASN A 132 24.14 5.73 -22.71
CA ASN A 132 23.79 6.69 -23.76
C ASN A 132 23.10 6.01 -24.96
N THR A 133 23.54 4.80 -25.34
CA THR A 133 22.92 4.00 -26.41
C THR A 133 21.49 3.59 -26.05
N LEU A 134 21.26 3.20 -24.79
CA LEU A 134 19.94 2.87 -24.27
C LEU A 134 19.03 4.10 -24.33
N ILE A 135 19.45 5.22 -23.74
CA ILE A 135 18.64 6.45 -23.72
C ILE A 135 18.29 6.92 -25.14
N ALA A 136 19.27 6.95 -26.06
CA ALA A 136 19.00 7.28 -27.46
C ALA A 136 18.00 6.31 -28.13
N SER A 137 18.09 5.02 -27.84
CA SER A 137 17.13 4.01 -28.35
C SER A 137 15.73 4.23 -27.78
N LEU A 138 15.60 4.55 -26.49
CA LEU A 138 14.31 4.79 -25.85
C LEU A 138 13.61 6.02 -26.42
N LYS A 139 14.35 7.13 -26.59
CA LYS A 139 13.83 8.37 -27.22
C LYS A 139 13.20 8.08 -28.58
N GLU A 140 13.91 7.37 -29.45
CA GLU A 140 13.43 7.03 -30.79
C GLU A 140 12.21 6.09 -30.76
N LEU A 141 12.16 5.14 -29.82
CA LEU A 141 11.09 4.14 -29.76
C LEU A 141 9.79 4.65 -29.12
N ILE A 142 9.83 5.65 -28.24
CA ILE A 142 8.63 6.25 -27.64
C ILE A 142 8.07 7.41 -28.48
N LYS A 143 8.90 8.05 -29.30
CA LYS A 143 8.51 9.19 -30.12
C LYS A 143 7.28 8.88 -30.97
N ASP A 144 6.28 9.74 -30.87
CA ASP A 144 4.97 9.65 -31.54
C ASP A 144 4.17 8.34 -31.26
N ARG A 145 4.61 7.51 -30.29
CA ARG A 145 4.00 6.19 -29.96
C ARG A 145 3.67 5.99 -28.47
N ALA A 146 4.36 6.67 -27.55
CA ALA A 146 4.16 6.47 -26.11
C ALA A 146 4.44 7.73 -25.31
N ASP A 147 3.77 7.84 -24.16
CA ASP A 147 3.85 8.95 -23.22
C ASP A 147 5.03 8.80 -22.24
N GLY A 148 5.99 7.91 -22.49
CA GLY A 148 7.16 7.71 -21.65
C GLY A 148 7.58 6.24 -21.45
N VAL A 149 8.25 5.97 -20.34
CA VAL A 149 8.88 4.67 -20.03
C VAL A 149 8.61 4.19 -18.60
N CYS A 150 8.58 2.87 -18.42
CA CYS A 150 8.60 2.20 -17.12
C CYS A 150 9.92 1.45 -16.96
N ILE A 151 10.82 1.91 -16.08
CA ILE A 151 12.12 1.29 -15.85
C ILE A 151 11.97 0.14 -14.84
N ASP A 152 12.25 -1.08 -15.29
CA ASP A 152 12.09 -2.30 -14.51
C ASP A 152 13.44 -3.02 -14.36
N PHE A 153 14.25 -2.52 -13.42
CA PHE A 153 15.63 -2.98 -13.21
C PHE A 153 15.72 -3.77 -11.90
N GLU A 154 15.50 -5.08 -11.99
CA GLU A 154 15.52 -5.96 -10.81
C GLU A 154 16.93 -6.36 -10.37
N ASP A 155 17.09 -6.58 -9.05
CA ASP A 155 18.34 -7.05 -8.43
C ASP A 155 19.54 -6.09 -8.57
N ILE A 156 19.31 -4.78 -8.52
CA ILE A 156 20.37 -3.77 -8.40
C ILE A 156 21.14 -3.99 -7.08
N HIS A 157 22.48 -4.05 -7.14
CA HIS A 157 23.32 -4.14 -5.94
C HIS A 157 23.50 -2.75 -5.32
N ASN A 158 23.60 -2.65 -3.98
CA ASN A 158 23.76 -1.37 -3.27
C ASN A 158 24.94 -0.50 -3.77
N GLN A 159 26.02 -1.15 -4.22
CA GLN A 159 27.19 -0.54 -4.88
C GLN A 159 26.89 0.17 -6.21
N GLN A 160 25.70 0.00 -6.78
CA GLN A 160 25.21 0.72 -7.97
C GLN A 160 24.20 1.82 -7.62
N LYS A 161 23.91 2.09 -6.35
CA LYS A 161 22.90 3.09 -5.94
C LYS A 161 23.08 4.45 -6.62
N ASN A 162 24.30 4.96 -6.62
CA ASN A 162 24.62 6.24 -7.27
C ASN A 162 24.65 6.12 -8.80
N ASP A 163 24.99 4.94 -9.33
CA ASP A 163 25.07 4.69 -10.79
C ASP A 163 23.67 4.60 -11.40
N PHE A 164 22.73 3.92 -10.72
CA PHE A 164 21.31 3.89 -11.10
C PHE A 164 20.67 5.28 -11.02
N SER A 165 20.94 6.01 -9.94
CA SER A 165 20.39 7.36 -9.76
C SER A 165 20.86 8.31 -10.86
N LYS A 166 22.14 8.27 -11.24
CA LYS A 166 22.69 9.01 -12.40
C LYS A 166 22.03 8.61 -13.73
N PHE A 167 21.77 7.31 -13.95
CA PHE A 167 21.07 6.84 -15.15
C PHE A 167 19.67 7.46 -15.26
N ILE A 168 18.87 7.41 -14.20
CA ILE A 168 17.52 8.01 -14.21
C ILE A 168 17.58 9.54 -14.35
N THR A 169 18.57 10.21 -13.71
CA THR A 169 18.79 11.66 -13.90
C THR A 169 19.09 12.01 -15.35
N LEU A 170 19.98 11.26 -16.01
CA LEU A 170 20.32 11.49 -17.42
C LEU A 170 19.13 11.17 -18.35
N LEU A 171 18.37 10.11 -18.05
CA LEU A 171 17.15 9.77 -18.77
C LEU A 171 16.12 10.91 -18.70
N ARG A 172 15.82 11.44 -17.51
CA ARG A 172 14.93 12.60 -17.34
C ARG A 172 15.39 13.81 -18.16
N GLN A 173 16.67 14.16 -18.04
CA GLN A 173 17.27 15.29 -18.78
C GLN A 173 17.21 15.11 -20.31
N GLU A 174 17.30 13.88 -20.81
CA GLU A 174 17.22 13.59 -22.24
C GLU A 174 15.79 13.47 -22.76
N LEU A 175 14.84 13.02 -21.94
CA LEU A 175 13.42 13.04 -22.28
C LEU A 175 12.86 14.48 -22.28
N ASP A 176 13.22 15.31 -21.28
CA ASP A 176 12.78 16.72 -21.17
C ASP A 176 13.20 17.62 -22.36
N LYS A 177 14.18 17.17 -23.16
CA LYS A 177 14.63 17.84 -24.38
C LYS A 177 13.74 17.53 -25.59
N GLU A 178 13.08 16.37 -25.58
CA GLU A 178 12.15 15.95 -26.64
C GLU A 178 10.72 16.35 -26.27
N ASP A 179 10.25 15.94 -25.09
CA ASP A 179 8.97 16.33 -24.51
C ASP A 179 9.03 16.26 -22.98
N LYS A 180 8.62 17.34 -22.31
CA LYS A 180 8.51 17.41 -20.85
C LYS A 180 7.31 16.63 -20.31
N GLU A 181 6.32 16.33 -21.15
CA GLU A 181 5.19 15.50 -20.75
C GLU A 181 5.54 14.02 -20.65
N TYR A 182 6.64 13.54 -21.25
CA TYR A 182 7.08 12.15 -21.10
C TYR A 182 7.25 11.76 -19.62
N LYS A 183 6.62 10.66 -19.21
CA LYS A 183 6.65 10.16 -17.84
C LYS A 183 7.74 9.12 -17.64
N ILE A 184 8.38 9.13 -16.47
CA ILE A 184 9.31 8.10 -16.02
C ILE A 184 8.70 7.40 -14.81
N TYR A 185 8.32 6.14 -15.01
CA TYR A 185 7.88 5.25 -13.94
C TYR A 185 9.07 4.35 -13.60
N ILE A 186 9.25 3.99 -12.33
CA ILE A 186 10.24 2.96 -11.95
C ILE A 186 9.59 1.89 -11.10
N THR A 187 9.94 0.63 -11.32
CA THR A 187 9.55 -0.45 -10.42
C THR A 187 10.44 -0.43 -9.17
N VAL A 188 9.85 -0.79 -8.03
CA VAL A 188 10.57 -0.98 -6.76
C VAL A 188 10.10 -2.29 -6.12
N PRO A 189 10.99 -3.06 -5.46
CA PRO A 189 10.62 -4.38 -4.95
C PRO A 189 9.57 -4.31 -3.84
N ALA A 190 8.85 -5.41 -3.60
CA ALA A 190 8.02 -5.58 -2.40
C ALA A 190 8.78 -5.18 -1.12
N VAL A 191 10.04 -5.58 -1.00
CA VAL A 191 10.91 -5.20 0.13
C VAL A 191 12.30 -4.82 -0.38
N ASP A 192 12.71 -3.56 -0.15
CA ASP A 192 14.02 -3.02 -0.54
C ASP A 192 15.13 -3.47 0.42
N TRP A 193 15.46 -4.75 0.34
CA TRP A 193 16.59 -5.35 1.07
C TRP A 193 17.93 -4.78 0.67
N ALA A 194 18.09 -4.47 -0.62
CA ALA A 194 19.36 -4.01 -1.16
C ALA A 194 19.66 -2.57 -0.72
N LYS A 195 18.64 -1.74 -0.47
CA LYS A 195 18.78 -0.29 -0.27
C LYS A 195 19.56 0.34 -1.41
N ALA A 196 19.26 -0.14 -2.62
CA ALA A 196 20.03 0.11 -3.84
C ALA A 196 19.50 1.28 -4.68
N ILE A 197 18.46 1.96 -4.21
CA ILE A 197 17.84 3.11 -4.87
C ILE A 197 18.07 4.36 -3.99
N ASP A 198 18.33 5.51 -4.60
CA ASP A 198 18.35 6.80 -3.89
C ASP A 198 17.04 7.55 -4.10
N TYR A 199 16.04 7.22 -3.27
CA TYR A 199 14.74 7.87 -3.34
C TYR A 199 14.85 9.40 -3.21
N SER A 200 15.78 9.93 -2.40
CA SER A 200 15.98 11.38 -2.26
C SER A 200 16.43 12.06 -3.55
N ALA A 201 17.26 11.38 -4.35
CA ALA A 201 17.67 11.86 -5.66
C ALA A 201 16.62 11.61 -6.77
N LEU A 202 15.77 10.60 -6.62
CA LEU A 202 14.79 10.19 -7.64
C LEU A 202 13.41 10.86 -7.50
N ILE A 203 12.94 11.17 -6.29
CA ILE A 203 11.63 11.80 -6.04
C ILE A 203 11.37 13.05 -6.92
N PRO A 204 12.35 13.95 -7.18
CA PRO A 204 12.12 15.12 -8.04
C PRO A 204 11.96 14.80 -9.53
N ILE A 205 12.45 13.65 -10.00
CA ILE A 205 12.62 13.34 -11.44
C ILE A 205 11.84 12.11 -11.92
N VAL A 206 11.31 11.30 -11.01
CA VAL A 206 10.43 10.15 -11.29
C VAL A 206 8.98 10.56 -11.07
N ASP A 207 8.10 10.21 -11.99
CA ASP A 207 6.66 10.52 -11.91
C ASP A 207 5.94 9.57 -10.95
N GLN A 208 6.18 8.26 -11.06
CA GLN A 208 5.60 7.22 -10.21
C GLN A 208 6.62 6.13 -9.84
N PHE A 209 6.56 5.70 -8.58
CA PHE A 209 7.25 4.53 -8.05
C PHE A 209 6.22 3.40 -7.92
N VAL A 210 6.40 2.33 -8.71
CA VAL A 210 5.48 1.19 -8.75
C VAL A 210 6.04 0.08 -7.85
N ILE A 211 5.46 -0.07 -6.66
CA ILE A 211 5.81 -1.13 -5.72
C ILE A 211 5.32 -2.45 -6.30
N MET A 212 6.22 -3.38 -6.61
CA MET A 212 5.88 -4.75 -6.98
C MET A 212 5.41 -5.52 -5.74
N GLY A 213 4.18 -5.23 -5.30
CA GLY A 213 3.54 -5.73 -4.08
C GLY A 213 3.12 -7.19 -4.16
N TYR A 214 3.98 -8.07 -4.68
CA TYR A 214 3.71 -9.49 -4.85
C TYR A 214 5.00 -10.30 -4.73
N ASN A 215 4.89 -11.62 -4.75
CA ASN A 215 5.99 -12.53 -4.45
C ASN A 215 6.60 -12.26 -3.07
N TYR A 216 5.77 -12.20 -2.02
CA TYR A 216 6.24 -12.40 -0.64
C TYR A 216 6.44 -13.90 -0.35
N TYR A 217 5.67 -14.78 -1.05
CA TYR A 217 5.84 -16.24 -1.07
C TYR A 217 5.90 -16.77 -2.51
N GLY A 218 6.68 -17.84 -2.74
CA GLY A 218 6.87 -18.49 -4.04
C GLY A 218 7.89 -19.64 -3.98
N SER A 219 8.85 -19.68 -4.91
CA SER A 219 9.67 -20.88 -5.17
C SER A 219 10.52 -21.36 -4.00
N GLU A 220 11.15 -20.42 -3.28
CA GLU A 220 12.04 -20.71 -2.15
C GLU A 220 11.30 -20.74 -0.79
N SER A 221 9.98 -20.55 -0.79
CA SER A 221 9.17 -20.53 0.43
C SER A 221 9.12 -21.91 1.09
N LYS A 222 9.36 -21.92 2.41
CA LYS A 222 9.33 -23.16 3.21
C LYS A 222 7.92 -23.61 3.59
N VAL A 223 6.93 -22.73 3.44
CA VAL A 223 5.52 -22.98 3.77
C VAL A 223 4.62 -22.49 2.63
N ALA A 224 3.49 -23.19 2.45
CA ALA A 224 2.34 -22.72 1.68
C ALA A 224 1.91 -21.33 2.17
N GLY A 225 1.91 -20.29 1.33
CA GLY A 225 1.66 -18.93 1.79
C GLY A 225 1.17 -17.93 0.74
N PRO A 226 0.65 -16.77 1.22
CA PRO A 226 -0.01 -15.75 0.42
C PRO A 226 0.97 -15.05 -0.54
N VAL A 227 0.53 -14.77 -1.77
CA VAL A 227 1.40 -14.14 -2.80
C VAL A 227 1.75 -12.70 -2.41
N ASP A 228 0.78 -12.01 -1.82
CA ASP A 228 0.74 -10.58 -1.51
C ASP A 228 -0.09 -10.30 -0.23
N PRO A 229 0.36 -10.80 0.96
CA PRO A 229 -0.37 -10.62 2.20
C PRO A 229 -0.59 -9.14 2.54
N ILE A 230 -1.78 -8.78 3.03
CA ILE A 230 -2.06 -7.45 3.57
C ILE A 230 -1.42 -7.25 4.95
N CYS A 231 -1.31 -8.34 5.74
CA CYS A 231 -0.77 -8.40 7.09
C CYS A 231 -0.16 -9.79 7.37
N SER A 232 0.74 -9.89 8.36
CA SER A 232 1.53 -11.13 8.58
C SER A 232 1.11 -11.97 9.80
N GLY A 233 0.66 -11.34 10.89
CA GLY A 233 0.39 -12.03 12.16
C GLY A 233 1.57 -12.86 12.66
N ASP A 234 1.27 -14.03 13.25
CA ASP A 234 2.26 -14.93 13.87
C ASP A 234 2.76 -16.05 12.92
N ILE A 235 2.02 -16.35 11.83
CA ILE A 235 2.31 -17.46 10.90
C ILE A 235 3.25 -17.01 9.77
N TRP A 236 3.06 -15.78 9.28
CA TRP A 236 3.75 -15.28 8.09
C TRP A 236 5.02 -14.49 8.41
N GLU A 237 5.94 -14.39 7.45
CA GLU A 237 7.09 -13.50 7.55
C GLU A 237 6.59 -12.05 7.67
N PRO A 238 7.27 -11.16 8.41
CA PRO A 238 6.75 -9.84 8.80
C PRO A 238 6.68 -8.82 7.65
N PHE A 239 6.76 -9.28 6.40
CA PHE A 239 6.70 -8.48 5.18
C PHE A 239 5.34 -8.71 4.52
N ASN A 240 4.67 -7.61 4.23
CA ASN A 240 3.31 -7.53 3.72
C ASN A 240 3.07 -6.16 3.06
N LEU A 241 1.99 -6.03 2.30
CA LEU A 241 1.61 -4.82 1.56
C LEU A 241 1.61 -3.56 2.44
N ASN A 242 1.11 -3.65 3.68
CA ASN A 242 1.12 -2.54 4.63
C ASN A 242 2.57 -2.09 4.95
N SER A 243 3.42 -3.03 5.39
CA SER A 243 4.82 -2.75 5.74
C SER A 243 5.63 -2.20 4.57
N SER A 244 5.30 -2.60 3.35
CA SER A 244 5.94 -2.12 2.13
C SER A 244 5.52 -0.70 1.79
N ALA A 245 4.22 -0.41 1.80
CA ALA A 245 3.71 0.96 1.62
C ALA A 245 4.29 1.91 2.67
N ASP A 246 4.30 1.49 3.95
CA ASP A 246 4.84 2.28 5.06
C ASP A 246 6.35 2.55 4.89
N TYR A 247 7.14 1.54 4.48
CA TYR A 247 8.56 1.72 4.17
C TYR A 247 8.82 2.80 3.11
N TYR A 248 8.06 2.81 2.02
CA TYR A 248 8.24 3.77 0.93
C TYR A 248 7.77 5.18 1.29
N LEU A 249 6.70 5.32 2.09
CA LEU A 249 6.30 6.59 2.69
C LEU A 249 7.34 7.12 3.68
N GLU A 250 7.99 6.24 4.46
CA GLU A 250 9.11 6.60 5.33
C GLU A 250 10.32 7.14 4.55
N GLN A 251 10.55 6.68 3.31
CA GLN A 251 11.57 7.21 2.38
C GLN A 251 11.23 8.60 1.82
N LYS A 252 10.13 9.23 2.27
CA LYS A 252 9.63 10.55 1.86
C LYS A 252 9.13 10.62 0.42
N ILE A 253 8.84 9.48 -0.21
CA ILE A 253 8.11 9.46 -1.48
C ILE A 253 6.67 9.91 -1.16
N PRO A 254 6.12 10.93 -1.87
CA PRO A 254 4.72 11.31 -1.71
C PRO A 254 3.79 10.13 -2.02
N SER A 255 2.68 10.00 -1.29
CA SER A 255 1.68 8.96 -1.55
C SER A 255 1.13 9.03 -2.99
N THR A 256 0.95 10.24 -3.51
CA THR A 256 0.59 10.56 -4.90
C THR A 256 1.65 10.20 -5.95
N LYS A 257 2.82 9.71 -5.54
CA LYS A 257 3.86 9.10 -6.40
C LYS A 257 4.06 7.60 -6.16
N LEU A 258 3.19 6.95 -5.38
CA LEU A 258 3.28 5.52 -5.07
C LEU A 258 2.10 4.76 -5.66
N ILE A 259 2.40 3.79 -6.53
CA ILE A 259 1.43 2.82 -7.05
C ILE A 259 1.74 1.47 -6.41
N MET A 260 0.74 0.80 -5.83
CA MET A 260 0.90 -0.57 -5.32
C MET A 260 0.45 -1.56 -6.38
N ALA A 261 1.39 -2.32 -6.95
CA ALA A 261 1.07 -3.35 -7.91
C ALA A 261 0.71 -4.68 -7.24
N LEU A 262 -0.41 -5.26 -7.66
CA LEU A 262 -0.97 -6.51 -7.14
C LEU A 262 -0.97 -7.63 -8.22
N PRO A 263 -0.95 -8.91 -7.82
CA PRO A 263 -0.84 -10.04 -8.73
C PRO A 263 -2.22 -10.52 -9.21
N PHE A 264 -2.46 -10.54 -10.51
CA PHE A 264 -3.59 -11.28 -11.11
C PHE A 264 -3.22 -12.76 -11.34
N TYR A 265 -2.45 -13.33 -10.42
CA TYR A 265 -1.99 -14.72 -10.45
C TYR A 265 -1.84 -15.26 -9.03
N GLY A 266 -1.85 -16.58 -8.91
CA GLY A 266 -1.55 -17.30 -7.69
C GLY A 266 -0.36 -18.22 -7.83
N HIS A 267 0.01 -18.87 -6.73
CA HIS A 267 1.09 -19.86 -6.68
C HIS A 267 0.56 -21.21 -6.21
N ILE A 268 1.14 -22.30 -6.73
CA ILE A 268 0.83 -23.67 -6.29
C ILE A 268 2.08 -24.34 -5.70
N TRP A 269 1.89 -25.05 -4.58
CA TRP A 269 2.89 -25.91 -3.97
C TRP A 269 2.31 -27.29 -3.63
N GLU A 270 3.14 -28.31 -3.71
CA GLU A 270 2.95 -29.57 -3.01
C GLU A 270 3.44 -29.40 -1.56
N THR A 271 2.64 -29.89 -0.62
CA THR A 271 2.78 -29.60 0.82
C THR A 271 2.56 -30.87 1.66
N LYS A 272 3.02 -30.83 2.92
CA LYS A 272 2.80 -31.93 3.87
C LYS A 272 1.32 -32.15 4.24
N THR A 273 0.53 -31.08 4.29
CA THR A 273 -0.89 -31.09 4.73
C THR A 273 -1.70 -30.03 3.98
N GLY A 274 -3.03 -30.14 4.01
CA GLY A 274 -3.93 -29.11 3.48
C GLY A 274 -4.12 -27.87 4.39
N ALA A 275 -3.41 -27.76 5.52
CA ALA A 275 -3.58 -26.70 6.50
C ALA A 275 -2.72 -25.45 6.21
N ILE A 276 -3.21 -24.28 6.64
CA ILE A 276 -2.47 -23.01 6.58
C ILE A 276 -1.08 -23.14 7.24
N GLY A 277 -0.05 -22.53 6.64
CA GLY A 277 1.33 -22.63 7.13
C GLY A 277 1.99 -24.00 6.96
N SER A 278 1.37 -24.94 6.21
CA SER A 278 1.98 -26.26 5.97
C SER A 278 3.32 -26.14 5.26
N ALA A 279 4.30 -26.94 5.70
CA ALA A 279 5.59 -27.06 5.04
C ALA A 279 5.46 -27.50 3.58
N VAL A 280 6.31 -26.92 2.72
CA VAL A 280 6.43 -27.21 1.29
C VAL A 280 7.28 -28.45 1.08
N ASP A 281 6.78 -29.37 0.25
CA ASP A 281 7.56 -30.46 -0.35
C ASP A 281 8.19 -30.02 -1.67
N ARG A 282 7.42 -29.32 -2.52
CA ARG A 282 7.86 -28.86 -3.84
C ARG A 282 7.02 -27.67 -4.32
N TYR A 283 7.66 -26.65 -4.89
CA TYR A 283 6.96 -25.60 -5.62
C TYR A 283 6.51 -26.10 -7.00
N VAL A 284 5.26 -25.84 -7.37
CA VAL A 284 4.64 -26.27 -8.65
C VAL A 284 4.57 -25.12 -9.67
N GLY A 285 4.79 -23.88 -9.23
CA GLY A 285 4.83 -22.70 -10.10
C GLY A 285 3.59 -21.80 -9.97
N PRO A 286 3.65 -20.62 -10.63
CA PRO A 286 2.55 -19.66 -10.67
C PRO A 286 1.43 -20.15 -11.60
N ARG A 287 0.22 -19.61 -11.45
CA ARG A 287 -0.93 -19.78 -12.37
C ARG A 287 -1.70 -18.47 -12.47
N THR A 288 -2.12 -18.10 -13.68
CA THR A 288 -3.00 -16.96 -13.94
C THR A 288 -4.33 -17.10 -13.17
N TYR A 289 -4.94 -15.99 -12.78
CA TYR A 289 -6.23 -15.97 -12.08
C TYR A 289 -7.31 -16.77 -12.83
N GLU A 290 -7.41 -16.59 -14.14
CA GLU A 290 -8.31 -17.35 -15.01
C GLU A 290 -8.12 -18.88 -14.88
N TYR A 291 -6.87 -19.37 -14.81
CA TYR A 291 -6.57 -20.79 -14.72
C TYR A 291 -6.97 -21.32 -13.36
N ILE A 292 -6.71 -20.55 -12.30
CA ILE A 292 -7.07 -20.92 -10.94
C ILE A 292 -8.60 -21.01 -10.84
N LYS A 293 -9.34 -20.03 -11.33
CA LYS A 293 -10.81 -20.02 -11.36
C LYS A 293 -11.36 -21.20 -12.18
N ALA A 294 -10.83 -21.45 -13.37
CA ALA A 294 -11.24 -22.55 -14.25
C ALA A 294 -10.91 -23.95 -13.68
N LYS A 295 -9.91 -24.07 -12.79
CA LYS A 295 -9.48 -25.34 -12.17
C LYS A 295 -9.85 -25.49 -10.69
N LEU A 296 -10.51 -24.50 -10.08
CA LEU A 296 -10.97 -24.55 -8.70
C LEU A 296 -11.97 -25.72 -8.50
N GLY A 297 -12.91 -25.88 -9.43
CA GLY A 297 -13.93 -26.93 -9.39
C GLY A 297 -14.70 -26.92 -8.07
N ASN A 298 -14.89 -28.09 -7.47
CA ASN A 298 -15.57 -28.26 -6.17
C ASN A 298 -14.63 -28.07 -4.96
N SER A 299 -13.43 -27.50 -5.15
CA SER A 299 -12.48 -27.28 -4.05
C SER A 299 -13.05 -26.25 -3.06
N GLN A 300 -13.01 -26.55 -1.76
CA GLN A 300 -13.41 -25.58 -0.75
C GLN A 300 -12.41 -24.41 -0.69
N LEU A 301 -12.80 -23.29 -1.30
CA LEU A 301 -12.15 -22.00 -1.17
C LEU A 301 -12.23 -21.50 0.27
N ARG A 302 -11.13 -20.91 0.75
CA ARG A 302 -10.99 -20.33 2.10
C ARG A 302 -10.26 -19.00 1.97
N ILE A 303 -10.47 -18.10 2.92
CA ILE A 303 -9.69 -16.86 3.05
C ILE A 303 -8.96 -16.94 4.38
N ASP A 304 -7.65 -16.68 4.39
CA ASP A 304 -6.93 -16.44 5.64
C ASP A 304 -7.23 -15.01 6.11
N PRO A 305 -7.88 -14.80 7.27
CA PRO A 305 -8.24 -13.46 7.74
C PRO A 305 -7.03 -12.60 8.14
N ILE A 306 -5.83 -13.17 8.27
CA ILE A 306 -4.61 -12.42 8.61
C ILE A 306 -3.94 -11.84 7.37
N SER A 307 -3.59 -12.68 6.39
CA SER A 307 -3.04 -12.22 5.11
C SER A 307 -4.08 -11.58 4.20
N ASN A 308 -5.36 -11.82 4.46
CA ASN A 308 -6.49 -11.47 3.60
C ASN A 308 -6.18 -11.88 2.15
N THR A 309 -5.91 -13.18 1.98
CA THR A 309 -5.59 -13.82 0.71
C THR A 309 -6.35 -15.14 0.66
N ALA A 310 -6.85 -15.50 -0.52
CA ALA A 310 -7.61 -16.71 -0.71
C ALA A 310 -6.69 -17.92 -0.93
N TYR A 311 -7.14 -19.08 -0.47
CA TYR A 311 -6.47 -20.34 -0.75
C TYR A 311 -7.44 -21.51 -0.83
N TYR A 312 -7.02 -22.56 -1.52
CA TYR A 312 -7.66 -23.87 -1.43
C TYR A 312 -6.63 -24.98 -1.40
N SER A 313 -7.05 -26.12 -0.88
CA SER A 313 -6.20 -27.29 -0.69
C SER A 313 -6.90 -28.52 -1.25
N TYR A 314 -6.16 -29.34 -1.99
CA TYR A 314 -6.66 -30.55 -2.65
C TYR A 314 -5.59 -31.64 -2.66
N ILE A 315 -5.98 -32.89 -2.94
CA ILE A 315 -5.05 -34.01 -3.05
C ILE A 315 -4.92 -34.39 -4.52
N THR A 316 -3.68 -34.60 -4.97
CA THR A 316 -3.37 -35.25 -6.25
C THR A 316 -2.74 -36.60 -6.00
N THR A 317 -3.12 -37.61 -6.78
CA THR A 317 -2.52 -38.95 -6.74
C THR A 317 -1.56 -39.10 -7.93
N ASP A 318 -0.32 -39.52 -7.69
CA ASP A 318 0.64 -39.80 -8.77
C ASP A 318 0.33 -41.12 -9.49
N SER A 319 1.02 -41.41 -10.60
CA SER A 319 0.82 -42.64 -11.40
C SER A 319 1.18 -43.94 -10.67
N ARG A 320 1.71 -43.86 -9.44
CA ARG A 320 2.01 -45.00 -8.57
C ARG A 320 1.06 -45.07 -7.37
N GLY A 321 -0.03 -44.31 -7.38
CA GLY A 321 -1.02 -44.29 -6.30
C GLY A 321 -0.64 -43.43 -5.09
N LYS A 322 0.46 -42.66 -5.14
CA LYS A 322 0.88 -41.83 -4.00
C LYS A 322 0.08 -40.53 -3.94
N ASN A 323 -0.67 -40.34 -2.85
CA ASN A 323 -1.33 -39.07 -2.55
C ASN A 323 -0.34 -37.97 -2.13
N GLN A 324 -0.58 -36.76 -2.61
CA GLN A 324 0.19 -35.55 -2.29
C GLN A 324 -0.79 -34.37 -2.11
N PHE A 325 -0.70 -33.64 -1.00
CA PHE A 325 -1.46 -32.40 -0.84
C PHE A 325 -0.88 -31.31 -1.73
N ARG A 326 -1.76 -30.51 -2.33
CA ARG A 326 -1.46 -29.24 -2.98
C ARG A 326 -2.21 -28.11 -2.31
N GLN A 327 -1.56 -26.96 -2.23
CA GLN A 327 -2.18 -25.69 -1.86
C GLN A 327 -1.99 -24.71 -3.01
N CYS A 328 -3.04 -23.96 -3.32
CA CYS A 328 -3.00 -22.81 -4.21
C CYS A 328 -3.38 -21.57 -3.42
N TRP A 329 -2.56 -20.53 -3.49
CA TRP A 329 -2.77 -19.22 -2.85
C TRP A 329 -2.88 -18.14 -3.93
N PHE A 330 -3.90 -17.31 -3.87
CA PHE A 330 -4.25 -16.31 -4.89
C PHE A 330 -5.25 -15.28 -4.33
N ASP A 331 -5.51 -14.20 -5.07
CA ASP A 331 -6.60 -13.28 -4.75
C ASP A 331 -7.92 -13.65 -5.41
N THR A 332 -9.02 -13.36 -4.72
CA THR A 332 -10.37 -13.24 -5.29
C THR A 332 -10.77 -11.77 -5.33
N SER A 333 -11.92 -11.45 -5.94
CA SER A 333 -12.51 -10.11 -5.89
C SER A 333 -12.62 -9.55 -4.45
N THR A 334 -13.04 -10.39 -3.49
CA THR A 334 -13.16 -10.00 -2.07
C THR A 334 -11.83 -9.67 -1.39
N THR A 335 -10.77 -10.44 -1.66
CA THR A 335 -9.45 -10.20 -1.04
C THR A 335 -8.70 -9.08 -1.75
N LEU A 336 -8.83 -8.98 -3.09
CA LEU A 336 -8.41 -7.83 -3.87
C LEU A 336 -9.07 -6.54 -3.35
N ALA A 337 -10.40 -6.52 -3.19
CA ALA A 337 -11.15 -5.37 -2.66
C ALA A 337 -10.56 -4.84 -1.36
N SER A 338 -10.21 -5.72 -0.42
CA SER A 338 -9.58 -5.32 0.85
C SER A 338 -8.20 -4.67 0.67
N LYS A 339 -7.47 -5.02 -0.40
CA LYS A 339 -6.16 -4.43 -0.75
C LYS A 339 -6.32 -3.11 -1.52
N LEU A 340 -7.36 -2.99 -2.36
CA LEU A 340 -7.76 -1.71 -2.96
C LEU A 340 -8.16 -0.70 -1.88
N GLU A 341 -8.85 -1.15 -0.84
CA GLU A 341 -9.17 -0.33 0.33
C GLU A 341 -7.91 0.13 1.07
N MET A 342 -6.92 -0.75 1.32
CA MET A 342 -5.64 -0.33 1.89
C MET A 342 -4.89 0.70 1.02
N ILE A 343 -4.97 0.59 -0.32
CA ILE A 343 -4.42 1.58 -1.25
C ILE A 343 -5.14 2.94 -1.09
N ARG A 344 -6.46 2.94 -0.90
CA ARG A 344 -7.28 4.13 -0.64
C ARG A 344 -7.00 4.74 0.73
N GLU A 345 -6.99 3.95 1.80
CA GLU A 345 -6.74 4.38 3.19
C GLU A 345 -5.35 4.99 3.39
N LYS A 346 -4.33 4.48 2.70
CA LYS A 346 -2.97 5.04 2.70
C LYS A 346 -2.78 6.21 1.72
N ASP A 347 -3.84 6.62 1.04
CA ASP A 347 -3.87 7.65 -0.01
C ASP A 347 -2.80 7.47 -1.11
N LEU A 348 -2.45 6.22 -1.43
CA LEU A 348 -1.51 5.93 -2.52
C LEU A 348 -2.10 6.39 -3.87
N ASN A 349 -1.26 6.66 -4.87
CA ASN A 349 -1.70 7.13 -6.18
C ASN A 349 -2.64 6.14 -6.87
N GLY A 350 -2.43 4.83 -6.68
CA GLY A 350 -3.38 3.82 -7.15
C GLY A 350 -2.84 2.39 -7.23
N LEU A 351 -3.48 1.61 -8.10
CA LEU A 351 -3.26 0.19 -8.35
C LEU A 351 -2.33 -0.04 -9.54
N GLY A 352 -1.39 -0.97 -9.41
CA GLY A 352 -0.72 -1.63 -10.53
C GLY A 352 -1.23 -3.06 -10.72
N ILE A 353 -1.23 -3.59 -11.95
CA ILE A 353 -1.71 -4.95 -12.23
C ILE A 353 -0.61 -5.76 -12.95
N TRP A 354 -0.06 -6.77 -12.29
CA TRP A 354 0.79 -7.80 -12.93
C TRP A 354 0.01 -9.12 -13.12
N ALA A 355 -0.36 -9.53 -14.33
CA ALA A 355 -0.33 -8.80 -15.59
C ALA A 355 -1.75 -8.70 -16.16
N LEU A 356 -1.97 -7.70 -17.01
CA LEU A 356 -3.26 -7.54 -17.68
C LEU A 356 -3.57 -8.79 -18.50
N GLY A 357 -4.81 -9.26 -18.46
CA GLY A 357 -5.27 -10.44 -19.19
C GLY A 357 -5.15 -11.76 -18.43
N TYR A 358 -4.50 -11.80 -17.26
CA TYR A 358 -4.43 -13.02 -16.43
C TYR A 358 -5.75 -13.40 -15.77
N ASP A 359 -6.80 -12.64 -16.02
CA ASP A 359 -8.16 -12.77 -15.54
C ASP A 359 -9.20 -12.91 -16.66
N LYS A 360 -8.75 -13.09 -17.92
CA LYS A 360 -9.61 -13.23 -19.10
C LYS A 360 -10.78 -14.19 -18.89
N GLY A 361 -11.98 -13.74 -19.30
CA GLY A 361 -13.23 -14.47 -19.12
C GLY A 361 -13.89 -14.28 -17.75
N TYR A 362 -13.27 -13.52 -16.84
CA TYR A 362 -13.82 -13.18 -15.52
C TYR A 362 -13.82 -11.66 -15.31
N ASN A 363 -14.94 -11.13 -14.81
CA ASN A 363 -15.11 -9.69 -14.58
C ASN A 363 -14.94 -9.30 -13.10
N ASP A 364 -14.92 -10.25 -12.18
CA ASP A 364 -15.11 -9.97 -10.76
C ASP A 364 -13.95 -9.20 -10.10
N LEU A 365 -12.73 -9.26 -10.67
CA LEU A 365 -11.64 -8.38 -10.25
C LEU A 365 -11.86 -6.92 -10.69
N TRP A 366 -12.45 -6.70 -11.87
CA TRP A 366 -12.76 -5.35 -12.39
C TRP A 366 -13.98 -4.73 -11.74
N GLU A 367 -14.96 -5.55 -11.33
CA GLU A 367 -16.09 -5.11 -10.51
C GLU A 367 -15.59 -4.49 -9.19
N SER A 368 -14.66 -5.15 -8.49
CA SER A 368 -14.02 -4.57 -7.29
C SER A 368 -13.19 -3.32 -7.57
N ILE A 369 -12.55 -3.21 -8.75
CA ILE A 369 -11.82 -1.99 -9.15
C ILE A 369 -12.80 -0.84 -9.44
N GLU A 370 -13.93 -1.08 -10.11
CA GLU A 370 -14.96 -0.06 -10.31
C GLU A 370 -15.53 0.42 -8.97
N GLU A 371 -15.87 -0.52 -8.07
CA GLU A 371 -16.50 -0.21 -6.78
C GLU A 371 -15.61 0.67 -5.88
N ILE A 372 -14.30 0.43 -5.83
CA ILE A 372 -13.40 1.02 -4.82
C ILE A 372 -12.52 2.15 -5.37
N MET A 373 -12.08 2.07 -6.64
CA MET A 373 -11.19 3.08 -7.23
C MET A 373 -11.93 4.21 -7.96
N CYS A 374 -13.27 4.16 -7.97
CA CYS A 374 -14.11 5.15 -8.61
C CYS A 374 -15.09 5.78 -7.63
N GLU A 375 -15.44 7.03 -7.89
CA GLU A 375 -16.45 7.77 -7.15
C GLU A 375 -17.56 8.21 -8.11
N LYS A 376 -18.73 8.59 -7.58
CA LYS A 376 -19.79 9.17 -8.40
C LYS A 376 -19.23 10.36 -9.18
N ARG A 377 -19.53 10.42 -10.48
CA ARG A 377 -19.23 11.60 -11.27
C ARG A 377 -20.13 12.73 -10.74
N ASP A 378 -19.57 13.60 -9.91
CA ASP A 378 -20.19 14.89 -9.60
C ASP A 378 -20.61 15.53 -10.92
N SER A 379 -21.85 16.00 -10.99
CA SER A 379 -22.48 16.44 -12.24
C SER A 379 -21.92 17.79 -12.69
N LEU A 380 -20.69 17.76 -13.20
CA LEU A 380 -20.13 18.84 -14.01
C LEU A 380 -21.07 19.10 -15.18
N PRO A 381 -21.48 20.36 -15.42
CA PRO A 381 -22.46 20.67 -16.44
C PRO A 381 -21.91 20.29 -17.82
N PHE A 382 -22.69 19.51 -18.58
CA PHE A 382 -22.46 19.29 -20.00
C PHE A 382 -22.47 20.65 -20.70
N ILE A 383 -21.29 21.13 -21.12
CA ILE A 383 -21.21 22.21 -22.11
C ILE A 383 -21.53 21.58 -23.46
N THR A 384 -22.80 21.59 -23.84
CA THR A 384 -23.22 21.28 -25.20
C THR A 384 -22.77 22.39 -26.14
N GLN A 385 -21.64 22.18 -26.81
CA GLN A 385 -21.27 22.90 -28.03
C GLN A 385 -22.27 22.55 -29.14
N ASN A 386 -23.37 23.29 -29.22
CA ASN A 386 -24.23 23.36 -30.40
C ASN A 386 -24.37 24.83 -30.79
N GLY A 387 -23.62 25.24 -31.81
CA GLY A 387 -23.81 26.56 -32.42
C GLY A 387 -24.94 26.51 -33.44
N THR A 388 -25.84 27.48 -33.38
CA THR A 388 -26.52 28.04 -34.55
C THR A 388 -26.91 29.49 -34.26
N ASN A 389 -26.83 30.32 -35.30
CA ASN A 389 -26.99 31.76 -35.19
C ASN A 389 -28.41 32.17 -34.76
N ASN A 390 -28.53 33.27 -34.01
CA ASN A 390 -29.39 34.36 -34.46
C ASN A 390 -29.00 35.71 -33.84
N HIS A 391 -29.17 36.76 -34.64
CA HIS A 391 -28.70 38.11 -34.41
C HIS A 391 -29.92 39.00 -34.12
N VAL A 392 -30.09 39.49 -32.89
CA VAL A 392 -31.05 40.56 -32.55
C VAL A 392 -30.43 41.51 -31.52
N THR A 393 -30.87 42.76 -31.60
CA THR A 393 -30.30 44.00 -31.04
C THR A 393 -30.88 44.41 -29.68
N ASP A 394 -30.00 44.92 -28.81
CA ASP A 394 -30.13 46.20 -28.08
C ASP A 394 -31.18 46.39 -26.93
N SER A 395 -30.90 47.39 -26.08
CA SER A 395 -31.78 48.16 -25.19
C SER A 395 -32.26 47.61 -23.82
N SER A 396 -31.59 48.11 -22.77
CA SER A 396 -32.12 48.77 -21.54
C SER A 396 -33.49 48.39 -20.92
N ALA A 397 -33.51 48.14 -19.59
CA ALA A 397 -34.41 48.73 -18.56
C ALA A 397 -34.36 47.95 -17.22
N THR A 398 -33.86 48.52 -16.11
CA THR A 398 -34.66 48.98 -14.93
C THR A 398 -35.89 48.12 -14.60
N THR A 399 -35.89 47.28 -13.56
CA THR A 399 -36.18 47.62 -12.12
C THR A 399 -36.17 46.31 -11.31
N SER A 400 -36.06 46.20 -9.98
CA SER A 400 -35.69 47.08 -8.83
C SER A 400 -35.15 46.12 -7.72
N GLY A 401 -34.99 46.38 -6.41
CA GLY A 401 -35.20 47.51 -5.51
C GLY A 401 -34.90 47.05 -4.05
N SER A 402 -34.25 47.90 -3.25
CA SER A 402 -34.33 48.05 -1.76
C SER A 402 -34.37 46.82 -0.83
N ASN A 403 -33.73 46.75 0.34
CA ASN A 403 -32.83 47.61 1.15
C ASN A 403 -32.16 46.64 2.18
N GLY A 404 -31.08 46.95 2.88
CA GLY A 404 -30.27 48.16 2.95
C GLY A 404 -28.99 47.89 3.77
N ALA A 405 -28.03 48.82 3.73
CA ALA A 405 -26.71 48.66 4.33
C ALA A 405 -26.44 49.64 5.48
N THR A 406 -25.57 49.23 6.40
CA THR A 406 -24.68 50.07 7.23
C THR A 406 -23.66 49.10 7.84
N VAL A 407 -22.35 49.06 7.54
CA VAL A 407 -21.33 50.11 7.30
C VAL A 407 -21.10 50.99 8.54
N LEU A 408 -19.92 50.86 9.15
CA LEU A 408 -18.98 51.97 9.43
C LEU A 408 -17.68 51.47 10.10
N SER A 409 -16.55 51.69 9.41
CA SER A 409 -15.20 51.94 9.98
C SER A 409 -14.93 53.46 9.83
N PRO A 410 -13.75 54.07 10.17
CA PRO A 410 -12.50 53.58 10.79
C PRO A 410 -11.98 54.50 11.94
N GLY A 411 -10.74 54.33 12.45
CA GLY A 411 -10.14 55.37 13.33
C GLY A 411 -8.81 55.07 14.04
N THR A 412 -7.72 55.60 13.50
CA THR A 412 -6.29 55.54 13.91
C THR A 412 -5.82 56.27 15.21
N ASN A 413 -4.77 55.70 15.83
CA ASN A 413 -3.50 56.32 16.34
C ASN A 413 -3.31 57.01 17.73
N ARG A 414 -2.08 56.73 18.26
CA ARG A 414 -1.14 57.52 19.10
C ARG A 414 -1.38 57.73 20.62
N GLY A 415 -0.29 57.53 21.40
CA GLY A 415 0.05 58.38 22.56
C GLY A 415 0.59 57.71 23.83
N ALA A 416 1.90 57.84 24.10
CA ALA A 416 2.44 57.81 25.48
C ALA A 416 2.32 59.25 26.09
N THR A 417 2.33 59.53 27.40
CA THR A 417 3.35 59.13 28.40
C THR A 417 2.88 59.48 29.83
N LYS A 418 3.32 58.69 30.84
CA LYS A 418 3.42 58.91 32.30
C LYS A 418 2.69 60.10 33.00
N THR A 419 2.02 59.76 34.10
CA THR A 419 2.31 60.36 35.44
C THR A 419 2.09 59.32 36.55
N THR A 420 2.68 59.58 37.73
CA THR A 420 2.96 58.59 38.78
C THR A 420 2.07 58.77 40.00
N GLU A 421 1.54 57.70 40.58
CA GLU A 421 1.17 57.71 42.01
C GLU A 421 1.32 56.32 42.66
N THR A 422 1.91 56.30 43.85
CA THR A 422 2.36 55.09 44.56
C THR A 422 1.30 54.56 45.52
N LYS A 423 0.88 53.29 45.35
CA LYS A 423 0.28 52.50 46.43
C LYS A 423 0.93 51.13 46.58
N LYS A 424 1.13 50.75 47.84
CA LYS A 424 1.85 49.54 48.32
C LYS A 424 1.57 48.29 47.48
N GLY A 425 2.63 47.69 46.96
CA GLY A 425 2.55 46.36 46.35
C GLY A 425 2.39 45.26 47.40
N THR A 426 1.36 44.45 47.26
CA THR A 426 1.37 43.06 47.70
C THR A 426 1.88 42.23 46.52
N ALA A 427 3.09 41.71 46.61
CA ALA A 427 3.61 40.83 45.57
C ALA A 427 2.77 39.55 45.51
N ASP A 428 2.23 39.22 44.34
CA ASP A 428 1.66 37.90 44.07
C ASP A 428 2.78 36.86 44.29
N PRO A 429 2.59 35.81 45.13
CA PRO A 429 3.67 34.90 45.47
C PRO A 429 4.29 34.29 44.21
N SER A 430 5.62 34.22 44.16
CA SER A 430 6.30 33.71 42.98
C SER A 430 5.89 32.26 42.72
N PHE A 431 6.05 31.80 41.48
CA PHE A 431 5.78 30.40 41.12
C PHE A 431 6.45 29.41 42.09
N TRP A 432 7.65 29.73 42.59
CA TRP A 432 8.40 28.93 43.55
C TRP A 432 7.85 28.98 44.98
N ASP A 433 7.22 30.08 45.38
CA ASP A 433 6.54 30.19 46.68
C ASP A 433 5.20 29.44 46.66
N LYS A 434 4.47 29.50 45.54
CA LYS A 434 3.29 28.66 45.29
C LYS A 434 3.66 27.16 45.28
N LEU A 435 4.80 26.79 44.68
CA LEU A 435 5.35 25.44 44.73
C LEU A 435 5.78 25.01 46.14
N LYS A 436 6.38 25.90 46.93
CA LYS A 436 6.70 25.62 48.35
C LYS A 436 5.44 25.43 49.18
N SER A 437 4.41 26.28 49.03
CA SER A 437 3.14 26.07 49.74
C SER A 437 2.45 24.76 49.33
N LEU A 438 2.56 24.37 48.05
CA LEU A 438 2.04 23.09 47.57
C LEU A 438 2.84 21.90 48.15
N SER A 439 4.17 21.97 48.16
CA SER A 439 5.07 20.99 48.78
C SER A 439 4.80 20.82 50.28
N GLN A 440 4.57 21.94 50.99
CA GLN A 440 4.29 21.94 52.42
C GLN A 440 2.85 21.45 52.73
N SER A 441 1.91 21.68 51.81
CA SER A 441 0.58 21.05 51.85
C SER A 441 0.64 19.54 51.61
N LEU A 442 1.50 19.09 50.70
CA LEU A 442 1.78 17.67 50.43
C LEU A 442 2.46 16.96 51.61
N GLN A 443 3.32 17.64 52.38
CA GLN A 443 3.93 17.07 53.59
C GLN A 443 2.92 16.74 54.71
N ASN A 444 1.73 17.36 54.70
CA ASN A 444 0.64 17.02 55.62
C ASN A 444 -0.21 15.82 55.14
N ILE A 445 -0.02 15.33 53.91
CA ILE A 445 -0.70 14.13 53.41
C ILE A 445 0.10 12.90 53.84
N LYS A 446 -0.08 12.49 55.11
CA LYS A 446 0.64 11.34 55.71
C LYS A 446 0.23 9.97 55.20
N GLU A 447 -0.69 9.87 54.23
CA GLU A 447 -1.11 8.61 53.62
C GLU A 447 -0.96 8.65 52.10
N TYR A 448 0.06 7.94 51.59
CA TYR A 448 0.18 7.65 50.15
C TYR A 448 -1.07 6.95 49.60
N GLN A 449 -1.80 6.25 50.48
CA GLN A 449 -3.05 5.56 50.19
C GLN A 449 -4.13 6.54 49.70
N SER A 450 -4.27 7.73 50.30
CA SER A 450 -5.24 8.73 49.86
C SER A 450 -4.90 9.30 48.48
N VAL A 451 -3.62 9.55 48.19
CA VAL A 451 -3.16 10.03 46.87
C VAL A 451 -3.38 8.97 45.80
N LEU A 452 -3.08 7.70 46.11
CA LEU A 452 -3.33 6.57 45.20
C LEU A 452 -4.83 6.36 44.96
N LEU A 453 -5.67 6.48 45.98
CA LEU A 453 -7.13 6.41 45.85
C LEU A 453 -7.67 7.54 44.97
N PHE A 454 -7.16 8.77 45.14
CA PHE A 454 -7.59 9.93 44.38
C PHE A 454 -7.15 9.83 42.90
N ALA A 455 -5.94 9.34 42.63
CA ALA A 455 -5.46 9.07 41.28
C ALA A 455 -6.27 7.97 40.59
N LEU A 456 -6.59 6.87 41.29
CA LEU A 456 -7.46 5.81 40.80
C LEU A 456 -8.88 6.31 40.53
N ALA A 457 -9.46 7.08 41.46
CA ALA A 457 -10.80 7.66 41.29
C ALA A 457 -10.85 8.62 40.09
N PHE A 458 -9.81 9.43 39.88
CA PHE A 458 -9.71 10.35 38.74
C PHE A 458 -9.63 9.58 37.40
N LEU A 459 -8.82 8.51 37.34
CA LEU A 459 -8.73 7.61 36.18
C LEU A 459 -10.05 6.89 35.89
N VAL A 460 -10.74 6.42 36.93
CA VAL A 460 -12.04 5.74 36.83
C VAL A 460 -13.13 6.70 36.35
N VAL A 461 -13.23 7.89 36.94
CA VAL A 461 -14.30 8.86 36.62
C VAL A 461 -14.10 9.46 35.23
N PHE A 462 -12.93 10.03 34.94
CA PHE A 462 -12.71 10.72 33.67
C PHE A 462 -12.41 9.76 32.51
N GLY A 463 -11.64 8.69 32.76
CA GLY A 463 -11.39 7.65 31.77
C GLY A 463 -12.64 6.80 31.48
N GLY A 464 -13.36 6.39 32.53
CA GLY A 464 -14.55 5.54 32.40
C GLY A 464 -15.74 6.25 31.74
N ALA A 465 -16.03 7.50 32.11
CA ALA A 465 -17.14 8.24 31.52
C ALA A 465 -16.90 8.58 30.03
N GLY A 466 -15.68 9.04 29.70
CA GLY A 466 -15.30 9.30 28.30
C GLY A 466 -15.32 8.03 27.44
N PHE A 467 -14.84 6.90 27.99
CA PHE A 467 -14.87 5.61 27.31
C PHE A 467 -16.29 5.05 27.12
N LEU A 468 -17.16 5.13 28.14
CA LEU A 468 -18.56 4.72 28.03
C LEU A 468 -19.31 5.51 26.95
N MET A 469 -19.10 6.83 26.89
CA MET A 469 -19.65 7.67 25.80
C MET A 469 -19.15 7.23 24.42
N ALA A 470 -17.85 6.97 24.28
CA ALA A 470 -17.26 6.51 23.03
C ALA A 470 -17.81 5.13 22.58
N MET A 471 -18.13 4.25 23.53
CA MET A 471 -18.63 2.89 23.25
C MET A 471 -20.07 2.83 22.74
N PHE A 472 -20.86 3.91 22.82
CA PHE A 472 -22.16 3.96 22.15
C PHE A 472 -22.03 4.00 20.61
N HIS A 473 -20.90 4.48 20.08
CA HIS A 473 -20.64 4.45 18.63
C HIS A 473 -20.24 3.04 18.15
N PRO A 474 -20.90 2.47 17.12
CA PRO A 474 -20.56 1.14 16.59
C PRO A 474 -19.13 1.03 16.05
N GLU A 475 -18.64 2.07 15.37
CA GLU A 475 -17.32 2.10 14.75
C GLU A 475 -16.20 2.05 15.78
N THR A 476 -16.34 2.81 16.88
CA THR A 476 -15.39 2.80 18.00
C THR A 476 -15.30 1.41 18.65
N ARG A 477 -16.42 0.69 18.77
CA ARG A 477 -16.42 -0.70 19.25
C ARG A 477 -15.66 -1.63 18.31
N MET A 478 -15.87 -1.53 16.99
CA MET A 478 -15.13 -2.34 16.03
C MET A 478 -13.63 -2.03 16.05
N TYR A 479 -13.24 -0.75 16.18
CA TYR A 479 -11.85 -0.34 16.30
C TYR A 479 -11.16 -0.85 17.58
N PHE A 480 -11.83 -0.78 18.74
CA PHE A 480 -11.24 -1.22 20.01
C PHE A 480 -11.12 -2.75 20.14
N PHE A 481 -12.02 -3.53 19.53
CA PHE A 481 -11.98 -5.00 19.63
C PHE A 481 -11.28 -5.72 18.47
N SER A 482 -10.95 -5.02 17.38
CA SER A 482 -10.18 -5.60 16.26
C SER A 482 -8.70 -5.88 16.60
N SER A 483 -8.14 -5.18 17.60
CA SER A 483 -6.75 -5.33 18.01
C SER A 483 -6.60 -6.00 19.38
N ARG A 484 -5.81 -7.08 19.44
CA ARG A 484 -5.45 -7.76 20.71
C ARG A 484 -4.83 -6.79 21.73
N ALA A 485 -4.15 -5.73 21.30
CA ALA A 485 -3.57 -4.74 22.19
C ALA A 485 -4.63 -3.87 22.88
N TYR A 486 -5.61 -3.36 22.14
CA TYR A 486 -6.69 -2.54 22.69
C TYR A 486 -7.65 -3.37 23.55
N THR A 487 -7.95 -4.61 23.16
CA THR A 487 -8.68 -5.57 24.01
C THR A 487 -7.95 -5.84 25.33
N PHE A 488 -6.61 -5.93 25.34
CA PHE A 488 -5.84 -6.08 26.57
C PHE A 488 -5.90 -4.83 27.46
N TYR A 489 -5.76 -3.63 26.89
CA TYR A 489 -5.94 -2.38 27.64
C TYR A 489 -7.34 -2.27 28.26
N TYR A 490 -8.38 -2.66 27.53
CA TYR A 490 -9.75 -2.70 28.03
C TYR A 490 -9.91 -3.68 29.20
N MET A 491 -9.42 -4.92 29.06
CA MET A 491 -9.49 -5.91 30.15
C MET A 491 -8.72 -5.45 31.39
N ALA A 492 -7.56 -4.80 31.22
CA ALA A 492 -6.81 -4.20 32.32
C ALA A 492 -7.58 -3.05 33.00
N PHE A 493 -8.23 -2.18 32.23
CA PHE A 493 -9.04 -1.08 32.76
C PHE A 493 -10.25 -1.59 33.55
N ILE A 494 -11.01 -2.55 33.00
CA ILE A 494 -12.16 -3.16 33.68
C ILE A 494 -11.72 -3.91 34.95
N PHE A 495 -10.58 -4.58 34.92
CA PHE A 495 -10.01 -5.24 36.11
C PHE A 495 -9.64 -4.22 37.22
N LEU A 496 -9.00 -3.11 36.86
CA LEU A 496 -8.69 -2.03 37.81
C LEU A 496 -9.96 -1.35 38.36
N LEU A 497 -10.97 -1.16 37.52
CA LEU A 497 -12.28 -0.63 37.93
C LEU A 497 -12.98 -1.57 38.92
N ALA A 498 -12.97 -2.89 38.65
CA ALA A 498 -13.54 -3.90 39.54
C ALA A 498 -12.83 -3.92 40.91
N LEU A 499 -11.49 -3.87 40.93
CA LEU A 499 -10.71 -3.76 42.18
C LEU A 499 -11.06 -2.48 42.96
N PHE A 500 -11.23 -1.35 42.28
CA PHE A 500 -11.65 -0.10 42.93
C PHE A 500 -13.04 -0.23 43.57
N ILE A 501 -14.02 -0.79 42.85
CA ILE A 501 -15.39 -0.99 43.37
C ILE A 501 -15.39 -1.97 44.55
N LEU A 502 -14.66 -3.09 44.45
CA LEU A 502 -14.54 -4.07 45.54
C LEU A 502 -13.85 -3.47 46.77
N ARG A 503 -12.87 -2.58 46.59
CA ARG A 503 -12.23 -1.86 47.71
C ARG A 503 -13.18 -0.84 48.34
N TRP A 504 -13.94 -0.10 47.52
CA TRP A 504 -14.94 0.87 47.96
C TRP A 504 -16.07 0.21 48.78
N GLN A 505 -16.53 -0.97 48.36
CA GLN A 505 -17.52 -1.77 49.09
C GLN A 505 -16.95 -2.50 50.32
N GLY A 506 -15.65 -2.35 50.62
CA GLY A 506 -15.00 -3.01 51.76
C GLY A 506 -14.79 -4.53 51.58
N VAL A 507 -15.01 -5.08 50.38
CA VAL A 507 -14.92 -6.53 50.09
C VAL A 507 -13.47 -7.00 50.05
N ILE A 508 -12.52 -6.13 49.67
CA ILE A 508 -11.08 -6.40 49.72
C ILE A 508 -10.36 -5.41 50.64
N ASP A 509 -9.32 -5.89 51.31
CA ASP A 509 -8.49 -5.08 52.20
C ASP A 509 -7.25 -4.47 51.48
N ASN A 510 -6.46 -3.70 52.23
CA ASN A 510 -5.24 -3.08 51.72
C ASN A 510 -4.13 -4.11 51.38
N ALA A 511 -4.10 -5.28 52.02
CA ALA A 511 -3.09 -6.31 51.77
C ALA A 511 -3.36 -7.04 50.45
N VAL A 512 -4.62 -7.40 50.17
CA VAL A 512 -5.06 -7.97 48.88
C VAL A 512 -4.79 -6.98 47.75
N LEU A 513 -5.12 -5.70 47.93
CA LEU A 513 -4.86 -4.67 46.90
C LEU A 513 -3.35 -4.50 46.63
N ALA A 514 -2.51 -4.49 47.68
CA ALA A 514 -1.06 -4.41 47.53
C ALA A 514 -0.47 -5.66 46.85
N MET A 515 -0.99 -6.86 47.17
CA MET A 515 -0.58 -8.11 46.53
C MET A 515 -0.90 -8.13 45.03
N VAL A 516 -2.11 -7.72 44.65
CA VAL A 516 -2.52 -7.63 43.23
C VAL A 516 -1.69 -6.58 42.47
N ALA A 517 -1.45 -5.42 43.08
CA ALA A 517 -0.56 -4.40 42.49
C ALA A 517 0.88 -4.92 42.31
N GLY A 518 1.43 -5.60 43.31
CA GLY A 518 2.75 -6.23 43.25
C GLY A 518 2.85 -7.29 42.15
N PHE A 519 1.82 -8.13 42.00
CA PHE A 519 1.75 -9.13 40.94
C PHE A 519 1.69 -8.49 39.54
N MET A 520 0.88 -7.44 39.36
CA MET A 520 0.79 -6.70 38.10
C MET A 520 2.11 -6.00 37.71
N ILE A 521 2.81 -5.43 38.69
CA ILE A 521 4.15 -4.84 38.48
C ILE A 521 5.16 -5.94 38.11
N GLY A 522 5.15 -7.08 38.80
CA GLY A 522 6.02 -8.22 38.50
C GLY A 522 5.78 -8.79 37.09
N ALA A 523 4.52 -9.01 36.72
CA ALA A 523 4.13 -9.48 35.38
C ALA A 523 4.53 -8.49 34.28
N SER A 524 4.35 -7.18 34.53
CA SER A 524 4.78 -6.12 33.61
C SER A 524 6.31 -6.07 33.46
N GLY A 525 7.05 -6.20 34.57
CA GLY A 525 8.50 -6.32 34.56
C GLY A 525 8.98 -7.52 33.74
N ILE A 526 8.38 -8.69 33.93
CA ILE A 526 8.65 -9.89 33.14
C ILE A 526 8.34 -9.66 31.66
N TYR A 527 7.22 -9.00 31.31
CA TYR A 527 6.90 -8.66 29.92
C TYR A 527 7.96 -7.76 29.28
N PHE A 528 8.40 -6.69 29.96
CA PHE A 528 9.45 -5.80 29.45
C PHE A 528 10.80 -6.50 29.35
N VAL A 529 11.19 -7.31 30.32
CA VAL A 529 12.40 -8.15 30.25
C VAL A 529 12.33 -9.11 29.07
N ASN A 530 11.20 -9.79 28.85
CA ASN A 530 11.05 -10.74 27.75
C ASN A 530 11.06 -10.03 26.38
N ARG A 531 10.46 -8.84 26.28
CA ARG A 531 10.52 -7.98 25.07
C ARG A 531 11.93 -7.43 24.82
N TYR A 532 12.68 -7.10 25.86
CA TYR A 532 14.09 -6.68 25.76
C TYR A 532 15.00 -7.85 25.35
N VAL A 533 14.79 -9.05 25.92
CA VAL A 533 15.46 -10.29 25.51
C VAL A 533 15.12 -10.66 24.07
N GLN A 534 13.87 -10.47 23.61
CA GLN A 534 13.51 -10.63 22.20
C GLN A 534 14.20 -9.61 21.29
N LYS A 535 14.37 -8.36 21.74
CA LYS A 535 15.15 -7.35 21.02
C LYS A 535 16.62 -7.76 20.89
N ILE A 536 17.27 -8.15 21.99
CA ILE A 536 18.65 -8.66 21.98
C ILE A 536 18.78 -9.91 21.10
N LYS A 537 17.81 -10.85 21.14
CA LYS A 537 17.79 -12.02 20.26
C LYS A 537 17.53 -11.70 18.78
N ARG A 538 17.00 -10.51 18.44
CA ARG A 538 16.93 -9.98 17.06
C ARG A 538 18.22 -9.27 16.63
N GLU A 539 19.04 -8.84 17.59
CA GLU A 539 20.30 -8.11 17.35
C GLU A 539 21.56 -9.02 17.40
N LEU A 540 21.40 -10.29 17.79
CA LEU A 540 22.44 -11.33 17.72
C LEU A 540 22.48 -12.03 16.33
N PRO A 541 23.65 -12.56 15.87
CA PRO A 541 23.87 -13.01 14.49
C PRO A 541 23.02 -14.19 13.96
#